data_AF-A0A847C9H7-F1
#
_entry.id   AF-A0A847C9H7-F1
#
_cell.length_a   1.000
_cell.length_b   1.000
_cell.length_c   1.000
_cell.angle_alpha   90.00
_cell.angle_beta   90.00
_cell.angle_gamma   90.00
#
_symmetry.space_group_name_H-M   'P 1'
#
loop_
_entity.id
_entity.type
_entity.pdbx_description
1 polymer ?
#
loop_
_entity_poly.entity_id
_entity_poly.type
_entity_poly.pdbx_seq_one_letter_code
_entity_poly.pdbx_strand_id
1 'polypeptide(L)'
;MTVGDELEELYLNKPQGFDCGVKLYELTRAHLSGGYSGFIPIVSAEQNEIISNENQGSEPSYRVAVKELLIINKNSVFGAVDAEGFIWALALLNRVERLETQFKQYRVELISPNTSISFDSKNATLSVEFYATAYVETADGIERKEMKREITEYILKNVREAFEKTQKELGIDMLNILAILKQNGKEDCSLGDITTEYKISINLTE
;
A
#
# COMPACT_ATOMS: atom_id res chain seq x y z
N MET A 1 9.63 27.33 1.47
CA MET A 1 8.41 26.82 2.13
C MET A 1 8.44 25.32 1.94
N THR A 2 8.51 24.57 3.04
CA THR A 2 8.55 23.11 3.04
C THR A 2 7.15 22.53 3.23
N VAL A 3 6.93 21.28 2.81
CA VAL A 3 5.68 20.55 3.09
C VAL A 3 5.39 20.50 4.60
N GLY A 4 6.43 20.49 5.43
CA GLY A 4 6.29 20.58 6.89
C GLY A 4 5.67 21.90 7.34
N ASP A 5 6.02 23.02 6.71
CA ASP A 5 5.48 24.36 7.02
C ASP A 5 4.00 24.46 6.62
N GLU A 6 3.63 23.93 5.44
CA GLU A 6 2.24 23.92 4.95
C GLU A 6 1.33 23.02 5.79
N LEU A 7 1.84 21.86 6.22
CA LEU A 7 1.12 20.96 7.13
C LEU A 7 0.98 21.56 8.54
N GLU A 8 1.98 22.33 9.01
CA GLU A 8 1.93 23.02 10.29
C GLU A 8 0.87 24.13 10.28
N GLU A 9 0.77 24.89 9.19
CA GLU A 9 -0.27 25.90 9.03
C GLU A 9 -1.69 25.29 9.01
N LEU A 10 -1.89 24.18 8.30
CA LEU A 10 -3.15 23.42 8.32
C LEU A 10 -3.48 22.86 9.72
N TYR A 11 -2.47 22.39 10.45
CA TYR A 11 -2.63 21.86 11.82
C TYR A 11 -3.00 22.95 12.83
N LEU A 12 -2.37 24.13 12.74
CA LEU A 12 -2.60 25.26 13.63
C LEU A 12 -3.97 25.90 13.39
N ASN A 13 -4.48 25.82 12.16
CA ASN A 13 -5.77 26.37 11.76
C ASN A 13 -6.91 25.33 11.72
N LYS A 14 -6.71 24.11 12.23
CA LYS A 14 -7.75 23.07 12.13
C LYS A 14 -8.98 23.38 12.98
N PRO A 15 -10.19 22.99 12.54
CA PRO A 15 -11.39 23.04 13.37
C PRO A 15 -11.26 22.18 14.63
N GLN A 16 -11.90 22.60 15.73
CA GLN A 16 -12.00 21.78 16.94
C GLN A 16 -12.71 20.44 16.63
N GLY A 17 -12.14 19.32 17.09
CA GLY A 17 -12.69 17.96 16.90
C GLY A 17 -12.00 17.11 15.83
N PHE A 18 -10.99 17.64 15.14
CA PHE A 18 -10.24 16.92 14.10
C PHE A 18 -9.05 16.10 14.67
N ASP A 19 -9.32 15.17 15.60
CA ASP A 19 -8.30 14.40 16.33
C ASP A 19 -7.52 13.39 15.46
N CYS A 20 -8.07 12.91 14.34
CA CYS A 20 -7.34 11.99 13.46
C CYS A 20 -6.22 12.71 12.67
N GLY A 21 -6.41 13.98 12.33
CA GLY A 21 -5.41 14.80 11.64
C GLY A 21 -4.23 15.18 12.53
N VAL A 22 -4.41 15.20 13.86
CA VAL A 22 -3.35 15.49 14.84
C VAL A 22 -2.28 14.41 14.84
N LYS A 23 -2.69 13.14 14.95
CA LYS A 23 -1.75 12.02 14.96
C LYS A 23 -1.04 11.85 13.62
N LEU A 24 -1.77 12.06 12.51
CA LEU A 24 -1.19 12.03 11.17
C LEU A 24 -0.11 13.10 11.02
N TYR A 25 -0.40 14.35 11.42
CA TYR A 25 0.56 15.45 11.40
C TYR A 25 1.81 15.17 12.25
N GLU A 26 1.64 14.71 13.48
CA GLU A 26 2.76 14.42 14.39
C GLU A 26 3.65 13.28 13.86
N LEU A 27 3.05 12.23 13.30
CA LEU A 27 3.77 11.14 12.63
C LEU A 27 4.52 11.63 11.39
N THR A 28 3.85 12.39 10.54
CA THR A 28 4.43 12.96 9.32
C THR A 28 5.59 13.90 9.65
N ARG A 29 5.44 14.78 10.65
CA ARG A 29 6.49 15.70 11.09
C ARG A 29 7.71 14.96 11.64
N ALA A 30 7.51 13.94 12.47
CA ALA A 30 8.61 13.12 12.99
C ALA A 30 9.37 12.45 11.84
N HIS A 31 8.66 11.90 10.84
CA HIS A 31 9.25 11.29 9.65
C HIS A 31 10.07 12.29 8.81
N LEU A 32 9.49 13.46 8.51
CA LEU A 32 10.11 14.51 7.71
C LEU A 32 11.34 15.11 8.39
N SER A 33 11.31 15.28 9.71
CA SER A 33 12.45 15.81 10.49
C SER A 33 13.65 14.86 10.49
N GLY A 34 13.41 13.55 10.37
CA GLY A 34 14.45 12.52 10.24
C GLY A 34 15.02 12.37 8.82
N GLY A 35 14.46 13.07 7.83
CA GLY A 35 14.86 12.94 6.43
C GLY A 35 14.29 11.71 5.71
N TYR A 36 13.28 11.06 6.30
CA TYR A 36 12.65 9.87 5.72
C TYR A 36 11.48 10.25 4.81
N SER A 37 11.30 9.50 3.73
CA SER A 37 10.10 9.57 2.89
C SER A 37 8.92 8.94 3.63
N GLY A 38 7.74 9.57 3.55
CA GLY A 38 6.52 9.12 4.22
C GLY A 38 5.32 9.06 3.28
N PHE A 39 4.22 8.51 3.79
CA PHE A 39 2.96 8.37 3.07
C PHE A 39 1.84 9.11 3.82
N ILE A 40 1.04 9.88 3.10
CA ILE A 40 -0.14 10.57 3.63
C ILE A 40 -1.39 10.03 2.91
N PRO A 41 -2.32 9.36 3.63
CA PRO A 41 -3.62 8.99 3.07
C PRO A 41 -4.49 10.19 2.74
N ILE A 42 -4.93 10.25 1.48
CA ILE A 42 -6.00 11.12 1.01
C ILE A 42 -7.31 10.37 1.15
N VAL A 43 -8.15 10.86 2.05
CA VAL A 43 -9.48 10.33 2.30
C VAL A 43 -10.53 11.21 1.63
N SER A 44 -11.51 10.58 0.97
CA SER A 44 -12.70 11.26 0.46
C SER A 44 -13.95 10.71 1.12
N ALA A 45 -14.91 11.59 1.44
CA ALA A 45 -16.26 11.18 1.78
C ALA A 45 -17.00 10.83 0.49
N GLU A 46 -17.30 9.54 0.30
CA GLU A 46 -18.15 9.06 -0.78
C GLU A 46 -19.58 8.94 -0.28
N GLN A 47 -20.53 9.50 -1.03
CA GLN A 47 -21.95 9.37 -0.72
C GLN A 47 -22.38 7.94 -1.06
N ASN A 48 -22.99 7.22 -0.11
CA ASN A 48 -23.61 5.94 -0.43
C ASN A 48 -24.80 6.20 -1.34
N GLU A 49 -24.70 5.82 -2.61
CA GLU A 49 -25.84 5.74 -3.52
C GLU A 49 -26.73 4.53 -3.16
N ILE A 50 -27.16 4.43 -1.90
CA ILE A 50 -28.33 3.59 -1.61
C ILE A 50 -29.54 4.42 -2.01
N ILE A 51 -29.88 4.40 -3.30
CA ILE A 51 -31.17 4.87 -3.80
C ILE A 51 -32.20 3.81 -3.37
N SER A 52 -32.57 3.79 -2.09
CA SER A 52 -33.78 3.10 -1.68
C SER A 52 -34.95 3.95 -2.15
N ASN A 53 -35.69 3.48 -3.17
CA ASN A 53 -36.86 4.13 -3.74
C ASN A 53 -38.02 4.39 -2.76
N GLU A 54 -37.85 4.19 -1.45
CA GLU A 54 -38.93 4.24 -0.46
C GLU A 54 -38.75 5.24 0.69
N ASN A 55 -37.64 5.99 0.78
CA ASN A 55 -37.46 6.98 1.86
C ASN A 55 -37.05 8.36 1.32
N GLN A 56 -38.04 9.14 0.89
CA GLN A 56 -37.90 10.60 0.82
C GLN A 56 -37.76 11.14 2.26
N GLY A 57 -36.53 11.24 2.77
CA GLY A 57 -36.25 11.87 4.06
C GLY A 57 -35.02 11.36 4.83
N SER A 58 -34.35 10.30 4.38
CA SER A 58 -33.11 9.85 5.04
C SER A 58 -31.93 10.75 4.68
N GLU A 59 -31.23 11.26 5.70
CA GLU A 59 -29.98 12.00 5.53
C GLU A 59 -28.98 11.18 4.71
N PRO A 60 -28.20 11.82 3.81
CA PRO A 60 -27.21 11.13 3.02
C PRO A 60 -26.19 10.44 3.93
N SER A 61 -26.09 9.12 3.82
CA SER A 61 -25.01 8.38 4.48
C SER A 61 -23.73 8.52 3.65
N TYR A 62 -22.64 8.90 4.31
CA TYR A 62 -21.32 9.02 3.69
C TYR A 62 -20.40 7.93 4.25
N ARG A 63 -19.61 7.30 3.38
CA ARG A 63 -18.49 6.44 3.76
C ARG A 63 -17.18 7.19 3.54
N VAL A 64 -16.25 7.10 4.48
CA VAL A 64 -14.89 7.63 4.29
C VAL A 64 -14.06 6.55 3.62
N ALA A 65 -13.58 6.82 2.40
CA ALA A 65 -12.71 5.92 1.65
C ALA A 65 -11.35 6.57 1.43
N VAL A 66 -10.27 5.80 1.59
CA VAL A 66 -8.94 6.23 1.13
C VAL A 66 -8.94 6.15 -0.40
N LYS A 67 -8.62 7.25 -1.07
CA LYS A 67 -8.56 7.33 -2.54
C LYS A 67 -7.15 7.14 -3.06
N GLU A 68 -6.22 7.82 -2.41
CA GLU A 68 -4.83 7.93 -2.84
C GLU A 68 -3.93 8.06 -1.62
N LEU A 69 -2.64 7.83 -1.83
CA LEU A 69 -1.60 8.21 -0.91
C LEU A 69 -0.59 9.12 -1.56
N LEU A 70 -0.45 10.30 -0.96
CA LEU A 70 0.63 11.21 -1.30
C LEU A 70 1.92 10.67 -0.71
N ILE A 71 2.93 10.61 -1.57
CA ILE A 71 4.30 10.34 -1.16
C ILE A 71 4.96 11.68 -0.92
N ILE A 72 5.54 11.82 0.25
CA ILE A 72 6.23 13.02 0.69
C ILE A 72 7.67 12.71 1.05
N ASN A 73 8.56 13.67 0.80
CA ASN A 73 9.84 13.74 1.50
C ASN A 73 9.96 15.08 2.23
N LYS A 74 11.12 15.31 2.85
CA LYS A 74 11.45 16.54 3.58
C LYS A 74 11.14 17.84 2.81
N ASN A 75 11.12 17.83 1.48
CA ASN A 75 11.10 19.04 0.65
C ASN A 75 9.88 19.16 -0.29
N SER A 76 9.16 18.08 -0.60
CA SER A 76 8.10 18.09 -1.62
C SER A 76 7.17 16.87 -1.54
N VAL A 77 5.96 17.02 -2.08
CA VAL A 77 5.14 15.90 -2.54
C VAL A 77 5.74 15.38 -3.84
N PHE A 78 6.10 14.10 -3.89
CA PHE A 78 6.76 13.48 -5.05
C PHE A 78 5.79 12.83 -6.03
N GLY A 79 4.62 12.41 -5.55
CA GLY A 79 3.65 11.71 -6.36
C GLY A 79 2.51 11.17 -5.53
N ALA A 80 1.57 10.53 -6.23
CA ALA A 80 0.46 9.82 -5.63
C ALA A 80 0.42 8.38 -6.13
N VAL A 81 0.14 7.45 -5.21
CA VAL A 81 -0.30 6.09 -5.53
C VAL A 81 -1.79 6.02 -5.24
N ASP A 82 -2.53 5.26 -6.04
CA ASP A 82 -3.92 4.96 -5.72
C ASP A 82 -4.00 4.11 -4.44
N ALA A 83 -5.17 4.09 -3.82
CA ALA A 83 -5.38 3.33 -2.60
C ALA A 83 -5.12 1.83 -2.79
N GLU A 84 -5.49 1.27 -3.94
CA GLU A 84 -5.26 -0.15 -4.26
C GLU A 84 -3.76 -0.47 -4.29
N GLY A 85 -2.97 0.26 -5.08
CA GLY A 85 -1.53 0.05 -5.16
C GLY A 85 -0.83 0.24 -3.82
N PHE A 86 -1.27 1.20 -3.01
CA PHE A 86 -0.71 1.38 -1.65
C PHE A 86 -1.06 0.24 -0.70
N ILE A 87 -2.28 -0.26 -0.71
CA ILE A 87 -2.68 -1.36 0.15
C ILE A 87 -1.82 -2.60 -0.15
N TRP A 88 -1.55 -2.87 -1.42
CA TRP A 88 -0.60 -3.90 -1.84
C TRP A 88 0.83 -3.61 -1.39
N ALA A 89 1.25 -2.35 -1.46
CA ALA A 89 2.54 -1.92 -0.97
C ALA A 89 2.68 -2.10 0.56
N LEU A 90 1.62 -1.84 1.34
CA LEU A 90 1.59 -2.12 2.78
C LEU A 90 1.60 -3.62 3.09
N ALA A 91 0.91 -4.43 2.29
CA ALA A 91 0.98 -5.89 2.38
C ALA A 91 2.42 -6.38 2.17
N LEU A 92 3.16 -5.77 1.24
CA LEU A 92 4.57 -6.06 1.04
C LEU A 92 5.47 -5.67 2.23
N LEU A 93 5.07 -4.65 3.00
CA LEU A 93 5.80 -4.21 4.19
C LEU A 93 5.46 -5.00 5.45
N ASN A 94 4.59 -6.00 5.37
CA ASN A 94 4.05 -6.72 6.53
C ASN A 94 3.36 -5.76 7.51
N ARG A 95 2.73 -4.70 6.99
CA ARG A 95 2.08 -3.64 7.78
C ARG A 95 0.57 -3.80 7.87
N VAL A 96 0.01 -4.81 7.22
CA VAL A 96 -1.41 -5.17 7.30
C VAL A 96 -1.54 -6.61 7.76
N GLU A 97 -2.40 -6.83 8.76
CA GLU A 97 -2.72 -8.18 9.25
C GLU A 97 -3.76 -8.87 8.35
N ARG A 98 -4.66 -8.08 7.77
CA ARG A 98 -5.74 -8.53 6.89
C ARG A 98 -5.87 -7.57 5.72
N LEU A 99 -6.05 -8.13 4.52
CA LEU A 99 -6.26 -7.39 3.29
C LEU A 99 -7.44 -7.98 2.52
N GLU A 100 -8.53 -7.22 2.43
CA GLU A 100 -9.70 -7.59 1.65
C GLU A 100 -9.70 -6.92 0.27
N THR A 101 -9.97 -7.68 -0.78
CA THR A 101 -10.09 -7.19 -2.16
C THR A 101 -11.20 -7.93 -2.91
N GLN A 102 -11.80 -7.23 -3.87
CA GLN A 102 -12.79 -7.80 -4.78
C GLN A 102 -12.12 -8.08 -6.13
N PHE A 103 -12.09 -9.34 -6.55
CA PHE A 103 -11.57 -9.74 -7.85
C PHE A 103 -12.65 -10.52 -8.60
N LYS A 104 -13.14 -9.96 -9.72
CA LYS A 104 -14.32 -10.50 -10.43
C LYS A 104 -15.49 -10.72 -9.45
N GLN A 105 -16.02 -11.93 -9.39
CA GLN A 105 -17.07 -12.36 -8.47
C GLN A 105 -16.55 -12.90 -7.14
N TYR A 106 -15.23 -12.91 -6.92
CA TYR A 106 -14.62 -13.40 -5.70
C TYR A 106 -14.39 -12.26 -4.72
N ARG A 107 -14.78 -12.50 -3.48
CA ARG A 107 -14.29 -11.70 -2.36
C ARG A 107 -13.08 -12.44 -1.78
N VAL A 108 -11.92 -11.82 -1.86
CA VAL A 108 -10.66 -12.42 -1.43
C VAL A 108 -10.18 -11.69 -0.19
N GLU A 109 -9.96 -12.44 0.88
CA GLU A 109 -9.38 -11.92 2.11
C GLU A 109 -8.02 -12.60 2.36
N LEU A 110 -6.95 -11.82 2.30
CA LEU A 110 -5.61 -12.25 2.67
C LEU A 110 -5.41 -12.12 4.18
N ILE A 111 -5.00 -13.22 4.80
CA ILE A 111 -4.71 -13.35 6.22
C ILE A 111 -3.20 -13.49 6.40
N SER A 112 -2.64 -12.65 7.27
CA SER A 112 -1.22 -12.60 7.60
C SER A 112 -0.31 -12.57 6.37
N PRO A 113 -0.52 -11.62 5.43
CA PRO A 113 0.41 -11.46 4.32
C PRO A 113 1.81 -11.15 4.86
N ASN A 114 2.79 -11.91 4.39
CA ASN A 114 4.17 -11.81 4.83
C ASN A 114 5.11 -11.80 3.63
N THR A 115 6.12 -10.94 3.70
CA THR A 115 7.11 -10.72 2.67
C THR A 115 8.49 -10.95 3.25
N SER A 116 9.23 -11.83 2.61
CA SER A 116 10.65 -12.06 2.85
C SER A 116 11.45 -11.46 1.70
N ILE A 117 12.57 -10.82 2.05
CA ILE A 117 13.45 -10.20 1.07
C ILE A 117 14.84 -10.78 1.29
N SER A 118 15.46 -11.24 0.21
CA SER A 118 16.86 -11.61 0.20
C SER A 118 17.59 -10.95 -0.96
N PHE A 119 18.89 -10.75 -0.82
CA PHE A 119 19.71 -10.09 -1.82
C PHE A 119 20.91 -10.95 -2.19
N ASP A 120 21.03 -11.25 -3.47
CA ASP A 120 22.20 -11.90 -4.06
C ASP A 120 23.20 -10.84 -4.52
N SER A 121 24.23 -10.62 -3.71
CA SER A 121 25.26 -9.62 -3.96
C SER A 121 26.16 -9.92 -5.16
N LYS A 122 26.19 -11.17 -5.64
CA LYS A 122 26.96 -11.53 -6.84
C LYS A 122 26.28 -11.05 -8.11
N ASN A 123 24.96 -11.16 -8.15
CA ASN A 123 24.14 -10.83 -9.33
C ASN A 123 23.42 -9.48 -9.20
N ALA A 124 23.54 -8.81 -8.06
CA ALA A 124 22.75 -7.62 -7.72
C ALA A 124 21.23 -7.87 -7.88
N THR A 125 20.79 -9.06 -7.44
CA THR A 125 19.40 -9.50 -7.55
C THR A 125 18.72 -9.42 -6.18
N LEU A 126 17.59 -8.73 -6.12
CA LEU A 126 16.69 -8.71 -4.97
C LEU A 126 15.58 -9.74 -5.20
N SER A 127 15.49 -10.75 -4.34
CA SER A 127 14.40 -11.73 -4.36
C SER A 127 13.35 -11.33 -3.33
N VAL A 128 12.16 -10.99 -3.81
CA VAL A 128 10.99 -10.63 -3.00
C VAL A 128 10.04 -11.82 -3.01
N GLU A 129 9.93 -12.50 -1.87
CA GLU A 129 9.03 -13.65 -1.68
C GLU A 129 7.81 -13.24 -0.84
N PHE A 130 6.62 -13.24 -1.45
CA PHE A 130 5.35 -12.96 -0.79
C PHE A 130 4.59 -14.25 -0.47
N TYR A 131 4.11 -14.36 0.76
CA TYR A 131 3.38 -15.50 1.29
C TYR A 131 2.10 -15.01 1.93
N ALA A 132 0.97 -15.61 1.60
CA ALA A 132 -0.30 -15.32 2.28
C ALA A 132 -1.22 -16.54 2.30
N THR A 133 -2.09 -16.59 3.30
CA THR A 133 -3.30 -17.43 3.24
C THR A 133 -4.45 -16.57 2.76
N ALA A 134 -5.19 -17.02 1.76
CA ALA A 134 -6.33 -16.32 1.21
C ALA A 134 -7.61 -17.10 1.52
N TYR A 135 -8.52 -16.47 2.25
CA TYR A 135 -9.92 -16.85 2.31
C TYR A 135 -10.62 -16.37 1.05
N VAL A 136 -11.44 -17.21 0.43
CA VAL A 136 -12.16 -16.85 -0.80
C VAL A 136 -13.64 -17.19 -0.64
N GLU A 137 -14.47 -16.16 -0.64
CA GLU A 137 -15.92 -16.32 -0.73
C GLU A 137 -16.30 -16.45 -2.21
N THR A 138 -16.85 -17.60 -2.61
CA THR A 138 -17.21 -17.90 -4.01
C THR A 138 -18.70 -17.74 -4.26
N ALA A 139 -19.06 -17.17 -5.42
CA ALA A 139 -20.33 -17.50 -6.08
C ALA A 139 -20.16 -18.86 -6.80
N ASP A 140 -21.08 -19.79 -6.58
CA ASP A 140 -21.00 -21.22 -6.95
C ASP A 140 -20.43 -21.53 -8.36
N GLY A 141 -19.66 -22.62 -8.48
CA GLY A 141 -19.44 -23.33 -9.76
C GLY A 141 -18.05 -23.27 -10.42
N ILE A 142 -16.99 -22.79 -9.74
CA ILE A 142 -15.63 -22.69 -10.31
C ILE A 142 -14.68 -23.73 -9.73
N GLU A 143 -13.84 -24.34 -10.57
CA GLU A 143 -12.81 -25.29 -10.13
C GLU A 143 -11.73 -24.59 -9.29
N ARG A 144 -11.50 -25.10 -8.07
CA ARG A 144 -10.55 -24.54 -7.08
C ARG A 144 -9.14 -24.29 -7.62
N LYS A 145 -8.66 -25.13 -8.56
CA LYS A 145 -7.33 -25.01 -9.16
C LYS A 145 -7.23 -23.80 -10.09
N GLU A 146 -8.28 -23.55 -10.87
CA GLU A 146 -8.35 -22.38 -11.76
C GLU A 146 -8.43 -21.10 -10.93
N MET A 147 -9.32 -21.05 -9.94
CA MET A 147 -9.44 -19.92 -9.00
C MET A 147 -8.11 -19.58 -8.31
N LYS A 148 -7.38 -20.59 -7.82
CA LYS A 148 -6.06 -20.39 -7.21
C LYS A 148 -5.09 -19.72 -8.17
N ARG A 149 -5.05 -20.17 -9.42
CA ARG A 149 -4.18 -19.57 -10.45
C ARG A 149 -4.55 -18.12 -10.68
N GLU A 150 -5.83 -17.82 -10.92
CA GLU A 150 -6.29 -16.46 -11.22
C GLU A 150 -6.01 -15.48 -10.07
N ILE A 151 -6.31 -15.87 -8.82
CA ILE A 151 -6.07 -15.04 -7.64
C ILE A 151 -4.56 -14.82 -7.45
N THR A 152 -3.74 -15.86 -7.64
CA THR A 152 -2.29 -15.73 -7.53
C THR A 152 -1.73 -14.76 -8.59
N GLU A 153 -2.21 -14.84 -9.83
CA GLU A 153 -1.83 -13.94 -10.92
C GLU A 153 -2.27 -12.49 -10.66
N TYR A 154 -3.50 -12.30 -10.16
CA TYR A 154 -4.00 -10.97 -9.77
C TYR A 154 -3.16 -10.35 -8.66
N ILE A 155 -2.86 -11.11 -7.59
CA ILE A 155 -2.01 -10.63 -6.49
C ILE A 155 -0.60 -10.31 -6.99
N LEU A 156 -0.02 -11.18 -7.83
CA LEU A 156 1.30 -10.97 -8.41
C LEU A 156 1.38 -9.70 -9.22
N LYS A 157 0.38 -9.46 -10.07
CA LYS A 157 0.30 -8.24 -10.87
C LYS A 157 0.31 -7.01 -9.96
N ASN A 158 -0.56 -6.96 -8.95
CA ASN A 158 -0.68 -5.80 -8.08
C ASN A 158 0.55 -5.57 -7.20
N VAL A 159 1.11 -6.62 -6.62
CA VAL A 159 2.37 -6.55 -5.85
C VAL A 159 3.49 -5.99 -6.71
N ARG A 160 3.61 -6.48 -7.94
CA ARG A 160 4.65 -6.03 -8.87
C ARG A 160 4.44 -4.58 -9.29
N GLU A 161 3.22 -4.20 -9.66
CA GLU A 161 2.89 -2.82 -10.05
C GLU A 161 3.14 -1.84 -8.89
N ALA A 162 2.73 -2.20 -7.67
CA ALA A 162 2.98 -1.40 -6.48
C ALA A 162 4.49 -1.21 -6.23
N PHE A 163 5.27 -2.28 -6.33
CA PHE A 163 6.71 -2.22 -6.13
C PHE A 163 7.44 -1.47 -7.25
N GLU A 164 7.14 -1.75 -8.53
CA GLU A 164 7.77 -1.08 -9.66
C GLU A 164 7.47 0.42 -9.66
N LYS A 165 6.22 0.81 -9.39
CA LYS A 165 5.83 2.21 -9.28
C LYS A 165 6.56 2.90 -8.13
N THR A 166 6.57 2.30 -6.95
CA THR A 166 7.19 2.92 -5.77
C THR A 166 8.71 2.99 -5.87
N GLN A 167 9.37 1.92 -6.35
CA GLN A 167 10.83 1.84 -6.42
C GLN A 167 11.40 2.53 -7.67
N LYS A 168 10.89 2.22 -8.87
CA LYS A 168 11.49 2.67 -10.14
C LYS A 168 11.00 4.04 -10.56
N GLU A 169 9.69 4.28 -10.48
CA GLU A 169 9.13 5.56 -10.92
C GLU A 169 9.33 6.65 -9.87
N LEU A 170 9.14 6.30 -8.60
CA LEU A 170 9.13 7.28 -7.51
C LEU A 170 10.41 7.28 -6.67
N GLY A 171 11.33 6.33 -6.89
CA GLY A 171 12.61 6.26 -6.20
C GLY A 171 12.52 5.99 -4.70
N ILE A 172 11.40 5.41 -4.24
CA ILE A 172 11.12 5.19 -2.82
C ILE A 172 11.65 3.82 -2.42
N ASP A 173 12.46 3.82 -1.37
CA ASP A 173 12.92 2.59 -0.73
C ASP A 173 11.86 2.02 0.24
N MET A 174 10.76 1.49 -0.30
CA MET A 174 9.69 0.92 0.54
C MET A 174 10.21 -0.26 1.37
N LEU A 175 10.92 -1.19 0.74
CA LEU A 175 11.35 -2.44 1.37
C LEU A 175 12.65 -2.33 2.17
N ASN A 176 13.14 -1.11 2.43
CA ASN A 176 14.41 -0.85 3.13
C ASN A 176 15.62 -1.52 2.45
N ILE A 177 15.57 -1.59 1.12
CA ILE A 177 16.57 -2.14 0.20
C ILE A 177 17.91 -1.44 0.37
N LEU A 178 17.95 -0.12 0.59
CA LEU A 178 19.20 0.61 0.80
C LEU A 178 19.91 0.12 2.06
N ALA A 179 19.17 -0.23 3.12
CA ALA A 179 19.76 -0.83 4.31
C ALA A 179 20.27 -2.26 4.02
N ILE A 180 19.56 -3.04 3.22
CA ILE A 180 19.99 -4.37 2.77
C ILE A 180 21.27 -4.29 1.94
N LEU A 181 21.34 -3.36 0.98
CA LEU A 181 22.53 -3.11 0.17
C LEU A 181 23.73 -2.73 1.04
N LYS A 182 23.51 -1.82 2.00
CA LYS A 182 24.53 -1.42 2.97
C LYS A 182 25.06 -2.59 3.79
N GLN A 183 24.17 -3.43 4.33
CA GLN A 183 24.56 -4.64 5.07
C GLN A 183 25.37 -5.62 4.21
N ASN A 184 25.18 -5.59 2.89
CA ASN A 184 25.88 -6.44 1.94
C ASN A 184 27.09 -5.75 1.25
N GLY A 185 27.49 -4.56 1.70
CA GLY A 185 28.65 -3.84 1.15
C GLY A 185 28.46 -3.33 -0.28
N LYS A 186 27.21 -3.03 -0.68
CA LYS A 186 26.80 -2.53 -2.00
C LYS A 186 26.21 -1.13 -1.95
N GLU A 187 26.81 -0.25 -1.16
CA GLU A 187 26.35 1.14 -0.94
C GLU A 187 26.42 2.00 -2.22
N ASP A 188 27.18 1.54 -3.22
CA ASP A 188 27.37 2.16 -4.53
C ASP A 188 26.27 1.80 -5.55
N CYS A 189 25.45 0.79 -5.28
CA CYS A 189 24.33 0.43 -6.14
C CYS A 189 23.14 1.37 -5.94
N SER A 190 22.57 1.89 -7.03
CA SER A 190 21.30 2.59 -6.97
C SER A 190 20.13 1.61 -7.00
N LEU A 191 18.95 2.02 -6.51
CA LEU A 191 17.73 1.20 -6.59
C LEU A 191 17.38 0.79 -8.05
N GLY A 192 17.78 1.59 -9.04
CA GLY A 192 17.56 1.32 -10.46
C GLY A 192 18.47 0.25 -11.06
N ASP A 193 19.60 -0.05 -10.41
CA ASP A 193 20.60 -1.02 -10.89
C ASP A 193 20.30 -2.45 -10.43
N ILE A 194 19.27 -2.63 -9.60
CA ILE A 194 18.94 -3.90 -8.96
C ILE A 194 17.91 -4.64 -9.82
N THR A 195 18.25 -5.87 -10.19
CA THR A 195 17.25 -6.78 -10.78
C THR A 195 16.35 -7.29 -9.66
N THR A 196 15.03 -7.19 -9.82
CA THR A 196 14.08 -7.71 -8.81
C THR A 196 13.35 -8.93 -9.34
N GLU A 197 13.39 -10.01 -8.57
CA GLU A 197 12.66 -11.25 -8.82
C GLU A 197 11.53 -11.40 -7.81
N TYR A 198 10.36 -11.82 -8.29
CA TYR A 198 9.17 -11.99 -7.45
C TYR A 198 8.77 -13.45 -7.40
N LYS A 199 8.49 -13.93 -6.19
CA LYS A 199 7.90 -15.24 -5.97
C LYS A 199 6.71 -15.10 -5.05
N ILE A 200 5.59 -15.69 -5.44
CA ILE A 200 4.35 -15.61 -4.67
C ILE A 200 3.85 -17.01 -4.35
N SER A 201 3.52 -17.21 -3.08
CA SER A 201 2.94 -18.46 -2.57
C SER A 201 1.65 -18.16 -1.84
N ILE A 202 0.51 -18.40 -2.50
CA ILE A 202 -0.81 -18.27 -1.90
C ILE A 202 -1.33 -19.65 -1.48
N ASN A 203 -1.74 -19.77 -0.22
CA ASN A 203 -2.53 -20.89 0.25
C ASN A 203 -4.00 -20.51 0.27
N LEU A 204 -4.89 -21.32 -0.29
CA LEU A 204 -6.34 -21.03 -0.26
C LEU A 204 -7.00 -21.77 0.89
N THR A 205 -7.68 -21.03 1.76
CA THR A 205 -8.59 -21.57 2.78
C THR A 205 -10.03 -21.21 2.45
N GLU A 206 -10.94 -22.06 2.89
CA GLU A 206 -12.39 -21.83 2.91
C GLU A 206 -12.85 -21.27 4.26
#